data_AF-A0AAN8F1B5-F1
#
_entry.id   AF-A0AAN8F1B5-F1
#
_cell.length_a   1.000
_cell.length_b   1.000
_cell.length_c   1.000
_cell.angle_alpha   90.00
_cell.angle_beta   90.00
_cell.angle_gamma   90.00
#
_symmetry.space_group_name_H-M   'P 1'
#
loop_
_entity.id
_entity.type
_entity.pdbx_description
1 polymer ?
#
loop_
_entity_poly.entity_id
_entity_poly.type
_entity_poly.pdbx_seq_one_letter_code
_entity_poly.pdbx_strand_id
1 'polypeptide(L)'
;MLANGAAYADRYTPYMIDVRREGRGTLFSSGDFWANHRHFAFRTLRKFAYESSIMEERIMAEVQPVKEEIASGEHELVGDGNDFVDAYFIQMEKDRREGRDPSEAYKEDELLFDIFDLWFAGQETTTITILWGLMHLIKNREVLKKIRAEVLAVTNSNRSVSLSDREHTQYLNWAILEIHRLASILNMNLFRKTKEGGLVGGHFVPKNTAIAAELSMIMSDEKYFKDASKFDPERYKEGGKALMERVVPFGLGKRSCLGETLARAEIFLILANLISRYEMYEDPDAPIDLTDSSPIGIMHRPKSFNIILKPDRYDFESRQAKLPMLVILSVTCLLIYLYIKWVRYVRRYPPGPLPLPLIGNLHNIMLGKIKYGGIVELMKVWRKEEMIVNGAAYVDRYAPYALYAKRMGRGTVFSSGDFWADHRRFTLRTLRDFALKNNIMEERIMDEIQYNFAQLEKTMVNGQGKINAGNFFNVLVGSVINRIIFSERFTKKNSEEFFELKEMVDRQIMSMTAFDMSLEKWT
;
A
#
# COMPACT_ATOMS: atom_id res chain seq x y z
N MET A 1 -18.15 18.36 24.92
CA MET A 1 -17.71 17.44 23.84
C MET A 1 -18.75 16.36 23.57
N LEU A 2 -19.03 15.39 24.46
CA LEU A 2 -20.02 14.31 24.18
C LEU A 2 -21.46 14.74 23.78
N ALA A 3 -21.89 15.97 24.09
CA ALA A 3 -23.24 16.45 23.78
C ALA A 3 -23.50 16.78 22.29
N ASN A 4 -22.46 17.11 21.51
CA ASN A 4 -22.64 17.58 20.12
C ASN A 4 -22.75 16.44 19.11
N GLY A 5 -22.07 15.30 19.35
CA GLY A 5 -22.15 14.13 18.47
C GLY A 5 -23.57 13.55 18.35
N ALA A 6 -24.39 13.65 19.41
CA ALA A 6 -25.80 13.24 19.36
C ALA A 6 -26.63 14.15 18.44
N ALA A 7 -26.49 15.47 18.58
CA ALA A 7 -27.17 16.44 17.72
C ALA A 7 -26.71 16.36 16.25
N TYR A 8 -25.45 16.00 16.00
CA TYR A 8 -24.95 15.76 14.65
C TYR A 8 -25.50 14.46 14.05
N ALA A 9 -25.57 13.38 14.83
CA ALA A 9 -26.19 12.12 14.41
C ALA A 9 -27.69 12.30 14.06
N ASP A 10 -28.45 13.03 14.89
CA ASP A 10 -29.88 13.32 14.63
C ASP A 10 -30.10 14.15 13.35
N ARG A 11 -29.11 14.93 12.91
CA ARG A 11 -29.18 15.73 11.67
C ARG A 11 -29.15 14.87 10.40
N TYR A 12 -28.48 13.71 10.43
CA TYR A 12 -28.30 12.84 9.27
C TYR A 12 -29.06 11.50 9.35
N THR A 13 -29.52 11.11 10.54
CA THR A 13 -30.37 9.94 10.75
C THR A 13 -31.60 9.90 9.81
N PRO A 14 -32.31 11.02 9.51
CA PRO A 14 -33.43 11.00 8.56
C PRO A 14 -33.07 10.53 7.15
N TYR A 15 -31.88 10.85 6.65
CA TYR A 15 -31.45 10.47 5.29
C TYR A 15 -31.06 8.99 5.17
N MET A 16 -30.79 8.31 6.29
CA MET A 16 -30.63 6.86 6.33
C MET A 16 -31.95 6.10 6.52
N ILE A 17 -33.06 6.80 6.83
CA ILE A 17 -34.36 6.22 7.18
C ILE A 17 -35.46 6.85 6.30
N ASP A 18 -35.45 6.50 5.01
CA ASP A 18 -36.68 6.51 4.21
C ASP A 18 -36.91 5.10 3.68
N VAL A 19 -38.05 4.51 4.04
CA VAL A 19 -38.43 3.13 3.72
C VAL A 19 -39.92 3.14 3.36
N ARG A 20 -40.20 3.48 2.10
CA ARG A 20 -41.53 3.50 1.48
C ARG A 20 -41.65 2.43 0.40
N ARG A 21 -41.93 1.23 0.90
CA ARG A 21 -42.39 0.00 0.23
C ARG A 21 -43.13 0.22 -1.12
N GLU A 22 -42.38 0.32 -2.21
CA GLU A 22 -42.91 0.15 -3.58
C GLU A 22 -42.01 -0.78 -4.40
N GLY A 23 -42.44 -2.04 -4.55
CA GLY A 23 -41.76 -3.03 -5.38
C GLY A 23 -42.16 -4.46 -5.01
N ARG A 24 -42.76 -5.20 -5.96
CA ARG A 24 -43.05 -6.63 -5.80
C ARG A 24 -41.98 -7.45 -6.51
N GLY A 25 -41.27 -8.31 -5.77
CA GLY A 25 -40.59 -9.48 -6.34
C GLY A 25 -39.14 -9.70 -5.89
N THR A 26 -38.95 -10.53 -4.86
CA THR A 26 -37.74 -11.35 -4.63
C THR A 26 -38.08 -12.55 -3.74
N LEU A 27 -37.26 -13.60 -3.80
CA LEU A 27 -37.62 -15.00 -3.50
C LEU A 27 -37.91 -15.39 -2.02
N PHE A 28 -37.94 -14.47 -1.06
CA PHE A 28 -37.97 -14.81 0.37
C PHE A 28 -39.16 -14.19 1.12
N SER A 29 -40.27 -14.94 1.18
CA SER A 29 -41.51 -14.54 1.85
C SER A 29 -41.66 -15.10 3.26
N SER A 30 -40.96 -14.51 4.24
CA SER A 30 -41.35 -14.61 5.65
C SER A 30 -41.13 -13.27 6.36
N GLY A 31 -42.17 -12.78 7.03
CA GLY A 31 -42.17 -11.45 7.67
C GLY A 31 -41.13 -11.34 8.80
N ASP A 32 -40.97 -12.42 9.56
CA ASP A 32 -40.11 -12.46 10.76
C ASP A 32 -38.62 -12.49 10.40
N PHE A 33 -38.27 -13.04 9.22
CA PHE A 33 -36.92 -12.92 8.68
C PHE A 33 -36.58 -11.44 8.46
N TRP A 34 -37.39 -10.74 7.66
CA TRP A 34 -37.16 -9.33 7.35
C TRP A 34 -37.30 -8.40 8.56
N ALA A 35 -38.16 -8.70 9.54
CA ALA A 35 -38.30 -7.90 10.76
C ALA A 35 -37.03 -7.98 11.64
N ASN A 36 -36.52 -9.18 11.91
CA ASN A 36 -35.30 -9.37 12.70
C ASN A 36 -34.05 -8.86 11.96
N HIS A 37 -33.97 -9.08 10.64
CA HIS A 37 -32.83 -8.59 9.84
C HIS A 37 -32.84 -7.07 9.68
N ARG A 38 -34.01 -6.43 9.60
CA ARG A 38 -34.13 -4.95 9.69
C ARG A 38 -33.54 -4.45 11.01
N HIS A 39 -33.92 -5.03 12.14
CA HIS A 39 -33.41 -4.59 13.45
C HIS A 39 -31.88 -4.75 13.54
N PHE A 40 -31.31 -5.84 13.01
CA PHE A 40 -29.86 -6.04 12.94
C PHE A 40 -29.17 -5.01 12.04
N ALA A 41 -29.63 -4.84 10.80
CA ALA A 41 -29.09 -3.87 9.85
C ALA A 41 -29.18 -2.43 10.39
N PHE A 42 -30.31 -2.04 11.01
CA PHE A 42 -30.43 -0.74 11.67
C PHE A 42 -29.43 -0.55 12.80
N ARG A 43 -29.11 -1.61 13.58
CA ARG A 43 -28.10 -1.52 14.64
C ARG A 43 -26.69 -1.35 14.06
N THR A 44 -26.34 -2.09 13.01
CA THR A 44 -25.04 -1.96 12.31
C THR A 44 -24.90 -0.59 11.66
N LEU A 45 -25.91 -0.13 10.90
CA LEU A 45 -25.92 1.19 10.25
C LEU A 45 -25.84 2.34 11.25
N ARG A 46 -26.58 2.28 12.37
CA ARG A 46 -26.52 3.31 13.43
C ARG A 46 -25.16 3.33 14.12
N LYS A 47 -24.56 2.17 14.39
CA LYS A 47 -23.21 2.07 14.95
C LYS A 47 -22.18 2.65 13.99
N PHE A 48 -22.23 2.25 12.72
CA PHE A 48 -21.35 2.74 11.65
C PHE A 48 -21.40 4.27 11.53
N ALA A 49 -22.60 4.85 11.47
CA ALA A 49 -22.77 6.30 11.36
C ALA A 49 -22.21 7.06 12.58
N TYR A 50 -22.41 6.53 13.79
CA TYR A 50 -21.89 7.09 15.05
C TYR A 50 -20.36 7.04 15.12
N GLU A 51 -19.75 5.88 14.85
CA GLU A 51 -18.29 5.74 14.81
C GLU A 51 -17.68 6.64 13.71
N SER A 52 -18.36 6.76 12.56
CA SER A 52 -17.94 7.66 11.48
C SER A 52 -18.07 9.14 11.88
N SER A 53 -19.04 9.54 12.72
CA SER A 53 -19.17 10.96 13.12
C SER A 53 -18.10 11.41 14.10
N ILE A 54 -17.65 10.53 15.00
CA ILE A 54 -16.50 10.82 15.88
C ILE A 54 -15.22 10.96 15.04
N MET A 55 -15.08 10.10 14.02
CA MET A 55 -13.96 10.10 13.09
C MET A 55 -13.90 11.39 12.26
N GLU A 56 -15.05 11.85 11.77
CA GLU A 56 -15.20 13.14 11.09
C GLU A 56 -14.89 14.33 12.02
N GLU A 57 -15.37 14.31 13.27
CA GLU A 57 -15.10 15.34 14.28
C GLU A 57 -13.59 15.44 14.59
N ARG A 58 -12.88 14.31 14.72
CA ARG A 58 -11.41 14.29 14.90
C ARG A 58 -10.67 14.85 13.69
N ILE A 59 -11.03 14.43 12.47
CA ILE A 59 -10.37 14.93 11.26
C ILE A 59 -10.57 16.44 11.08
N MET A 60 -11.77 16.96 11.36
CA MET A 60 -11.99 18.41 11.31
C MET A 60 -11.27 19.17 12.43
N ALA A 61 -10.98 18.52 13.57
CA ALA A 61 -10.17 19.12 14.63
C ALA A 61 -8.69 19.33 14.20
N GLU A 62 -8.15 18.48 13.31
CA GLU A 62 -6.81 18.68 12.70
C GLU A 62 -6.82 19.81 11.65
N VAL A 63 -7.92 19.99 10.90
CA VAL A 63 -8.06 21.06 9.90
C VAL A 63 -8.25 22.45 10.54
N GLN A 64 -8.83 22.52 11.74
CA GLN A 64 -9.21 23.79 12.36
C GLN A 64 -8.02 24.70 12.74
N PRO A 65 -6.91 24.21 13.36
CA PRO A 65 -5.70 25.01 13.58
C PRO A 65 -5.12 25.59 12.28
N VAL A 66 -5.00 24.78 11.23
CA VAL A 66 -4.49 25.22 9.92
C VAL A 66 -5.32 26.40 9.37
N LYS A 67 -6.64 26.36 9.53
CA LYS A 67 -7.53 27.48 9.14
C LYS A 67 -7.31 28.74 9.99
N GLU A 68 -7.01 28.59 11.27
CA GLU A 68 -6.73 29.70 12.18
C GLU A 68 -5.37 30.34 11.85
N GLU A 69 -4.35 29.55 11.54
CA GLU A 69 -3.02 30.01 11.11
C GLU A 69 -3.04 30.70 9.73
N ILE A 70 -3.84 30.20 8.78
CA ILE A 70 -4.08 30.88 7.50
C ILE A 70 -4.81 32.21 7.71
N ALA A 71 -5.77 32.27 8.64
CA ALA A 71 -6.54 33.47 8.92
C ALA A 71 -5.74 34.53 9.73
N SER A 72 -4.82 34.11 10.60
CA SER A 72 -3.88 34.99 11.31
C SER A 72 -2.76 35.51 10.41
N GLY A 73 -2.45 34.79 9.33
CA GLY A 73 -1.31 35.05 8.44
C GLY A 73 0.00 34.46 8.96
N GLU A 74 -0.06 33.56 9.95
CA GLU A 74 1.09 32.80 10.44
C GLU A 74 1.48 31.67 9.48
N HIS A 75 0.52 31.14 8.71
CA HIS A 75 0.73 30.17 7.64
C HIS A 75 0.33 30.73 6.27
N GLU A 76 1.29 30.86 5.35
CA GLU A 76 1.05 31.40 4.01
C GLU A 76 0.88 30.27 2.98
N LEU A 77 -0.25 30.28 2.25
CA LEU A 77 -0.54 29.35 1.16
C LEU A 77 0.29 29.67 -0.10
N VAL A 78 1.54 29.19 -0.13
CA VAL A 78 2.50 29.44 -1.21
C VAL A 78 2.51 28.30 -2.25
N GLY A 79 2.56 28.67 -3.53
CA GLY A 79 2.80 27.74 -4.65
C GLY A 79 1.65 26.75 -4.86
N ASP A 80 1.95 25.45 -4.74
CA ASP A 80 0.96 24.36 -4.82
C ASP A 80 0.60 23.78 -3.43
N GLY A 81 1.07 24.43 -2.35
CA GLY A 81 0.89 23.97 -0.97
C GLY A 81 1.99 23.04 -0.46
N ASN A 82 2.17 22.98 0.86
CA ASN A 82 3.13 22.09 1.50
C ASN A 82 2.55 20.68 1.71
N ASP A 83 1.23 20.55 1.83
CA ASP A 83 0.52 19.28 2.00
C ASP A 83 -0.85 19.30 1.31
N PHE A 84 -1.60 18.21 1.47
CA PHE A 84 -2.88 18.05 0.79
C PHE A 84 -3.93 19.09 1.22
N VAL A 85 -3.92 19.50 2.49
CA VAL A 85 -4.84 20.53 3.01
C VAL A 85 -4.52 21.89 2.40
N ASP A 86 -3.24 22.29 2.38
CA ASP A 86 -2.80 23.52 1.70
C ASP A 86 -3.23 23.53 0.22
N ALA A 87 -2.91 22.45 -0.50
CA ALA A 87 -3.22 22.32 -1.92
C ALA A 87 -4.73 22.42 -2.20
N TYR A 88 -5.56 21.95 -1.26
CA TYR A 88 -7.02 22.02 -1.37
C TYR A 88 -7.53 23.44 -1.11
N PHE A 89 -7.05 24.13 -0.06
CA PHE A 89 -7.42 25.52 0.18
C PHE A 89 -6.97 26.46 -0.95
N ILE A 90 -5.80 26.20 -1.55
CA ILE A 90 -5.33 26.89 -2.76
C ILE A 90 -6.30 26.66 -3.94
N GLN A 91 -6.81 25.43 -4.12
CA GLN A 91 -7.81 25.13 -5.15
C GLN A 91 -9.17 25.78 -4.87
N MET A 92 -9.63 25.84 -3.62
CA MET A 92 -10.85 26.56 -3.23
C MET A 92 -10.74 28.07 -3.50
N GLU A 93 -9.61 28.69 -3.14
CA GLU A 93 -9.36 30.11 -3.40
C GLU A 93 -9.24 30.39 -4.90
N LYS A 94 -8.66 29.46 -5.68
CA LYS A 94 -8.64 29.54 -7.13
C LYS A 94 -10.05 29.50 -7.72
N ASP A 95 -10.87 28.52 -7.33
CA ASP A 95 -12.26 28.39 -7.79
C ASP A 95 -13.07 29.67 -7.49
N ARG A 96 -12.84 30.28 -6.31
CA ARG A 96 -13.44 31.58 -5.91
C ARG A 96 -12.99 32.74 -6.80
N ARG A 97 -11.70 32.82 -7.14
CA ARG A 97 -11.13 33.87 -8.00
C ARG A 97 -11.57 33.75 -9.46
N GLU A 98 -11.66 32.53 -9.97
CA GLU A 98 -12.07 32.24 -11.36
C GLU A 98 -13.61 32.26 -11.54
N GLY A 99 -14.37 32.40 -10.45
CA GLY A 99 -15.83 32.49 -10.49
C GLY A 99 -16.51 31.18 -10.88
N ARG A 100 -15.95 30.05 -10.47
CA ARG A 100 -16.47 28.71 -10.78
C ARG A 100 -17.89 28.53 -10.23
N ASP A 101 -18.72 27.75 -10.93
CA ASP A 101 -20.08 27.43 -10.50
C ASP A 101 -20.07 26.86 -9.06
N PRO A 102 -20.81 27.45 -8.10
CA PRO A 102 -20.87 26.97 -6.71
C PRO A 102 -21.29 25.50 -6.54
N SER A 103 -21.99 24.92 -7.53
CA SER A 103 -22.33 23.49 -7.53
C SER A 103 -21.12 22.59 -7.82
N GLU A 104 -20.14 23.07 -8.59
CA GLU A 104 -18.91 22.36 -8.97
C GLU A 104 -17.66 22.80 -8.17
N ALA A 105 -17.68 23.97 -7.56
CA ALA A 105 -16.55 24.51 -6.80
C ALA A 105 -16.24 23.65 -5.56
N TYR A 106 -14.95 23.52 -5.23
CA TYR A 106 -14.44 22.73 -4.10
C TYR A 106 -14.93 23.28 -2.76
N LYS A 107 -15.39 22.41 -1.85
CA LYS A 107 -15.93 22.78 -0.52
C LYS A 107 -15.20 22.12 0.64
N GLU A 108 -15.34 22.69 1.83
CA GLU A 108 -14.70 22.20 3.07
C GLU A 108 -15.29 20.86 3.55
N ASP A 109 -16.60 20.63 3.36
CA ASP A 109 -17.24 19.34 3.67
C ASP A 109 -16.81 18.22 2.72
N GLU A 110 -16.37 18.57 1.51
CA GLU A 110 -15.81 17.63 0.53
C GLU A 110 -14.35 17.26 0.87
N LEU A 111 -13.56 18.22 1.38
CA LEU A 111 -12.18 18.00 1.86
C LEU A 111 -12.12 16.91 2.93
N LEU A 112 -13.06 16.94 3.89
CA LEU A 112 -13.18 15.96 4.97
C LEU A 112 -13.23 14.51 4.44
N PHE A 113 -14.01 14.25 3.39
CA PHE A 113 -14.13 12.91 2.81
C PHE A 113 -12.88 12.51 2.01
N ASP A 114 -12.20 13.47 1.38
CA ASP A 114 -10.96 13.23 0.65
C ASP A 114 -9.79 12.93 1.59
N ILE A 115 -9.65 13.70 2.68
CA ILE A 115 -8.69 13.43 3.77
C ILE A 115 -8.93 12.04 4.35
N PHE A 116 -10.17 11.73 4.74
CA PHE A 116 -10.47 10.44 5.34
C PHE A 116 -10.15 9.29 4.38
N ASP A 117 -10.55 9.39 3.10
CA ASP A 117 -10.28 8.38 2.09
C ASP A 117 -8.78 8.18 1.84
N LEU A 118 -7.98 9.27 1.84
CA LEU A 118 -6.53 9.21 1.74
C LEU A 118 -5.89 8.54 2.96
N TRP A 119 -6.26 8.99 4.17
CA TRP A 119 -5.71 8.47 5.42
C TRP A 119 -6.02 6.99 5.58
N PHE A 120 -7.29 6.61 5.45
CA PHE A 120 -7.77 5.24 5.58
C PHE A 120 -7.10 4.29 4.57
N ALA A 121 -7.12 4.66 3.27
CA ALA A 121 -6.61 3.78 2.23
C ALA A 121 -5.08 3.67 2.25
N GLY A 122 -4.38 4.77 2.53
CA GLY A 122 -2.91 4.81 2.63
C GLY A 122 -2.40 4.05 3.86
N GLN A 123 -3.02 4.24 5.02
CA GLN A 123 -2.56 3.66 6.28
C GLN A 123 -2.59 2.13 6.29
N GLU A 124 -3.78 1.57 6.10
CA GLU A 124 -4.05 0.17 6.40
C GLU A 124 -3.39 -0.76 5.36
N THR A 125 -3.50 -0.41 4.08
CA THR A 125 -3.00 -1.25 2.99
C THR A 125 -1.47 -1.26 2.90
N THR A 126 -0.82 -0.11 3.10
CA THR A 126 0.65 -0.01 3.14
C THR A 126 1.21 -0.77 4.34
N THR A 127 0.65 -0.58 5.53
CA THR A 127 1.11 -1.28 6.74
C THR A 127 0.95 -2.79 6.61
N ILE A 128 -0.22 -3.30 6.20
CA ILE A 128 -0.43 -4.74 5.97
C ILE A 128 0.57 -5.30 4.95
N THR A 129 0.89 -4.55 3.88
CA THR A 129 1.89 -5.00 2.89
C THR A 129 3.26 -5.19 3.52
N ILE A 130 3.70 -4.21 4.33
CA ILE A 130 4.98 -4.26 5.04
C ILE A 130 5.01 -5.45 6.01
N LEU A 131 3.93 -5.66 6.78
CA LEU A 131 3.83 -6.77 7.72
C LEU A 131 3.95 -8.15 7.05
N TRP A 132 3.15 -8.42 6.00
CA TRP A 132 3.30 -9.65 5.20
C TRP A 132 4.71 -9.77 4.60
N GLY A 133 5.27 -8.65 4.15
CA GLY A 133 6.64 -8.59 3.63
C GLY A 133 7.69 -9.05 4.64
N LEU A 134 7.62 -8.54 5.87
CA LEU A 134 8.51 -8.92 6.96
C LEU A 134 8.36 -10.41 7.31
N MET A 135 7.14 -10.93 7.38
CA MET A 135 6.89 -12.35 7.65
C MET A 135 7.52 -13.24 6.58
N HIS A 136 7.29 -12.95 5.30
CA HIS A 136 7.90 -13.70 4.20
C HIS A 136 9.43 -13.57 4.17
N LEU A 137 9.99 -12.38 4.39
CA LEU A 137 11.44 -12.16 4.40
C LEU A 137 12.15 -12.85 5.58
N ILE A 138 11.54 -12.84 6.78
CA ILE A 138 12.11 -13.51 7.96
C ILE A 138 12.10 -15.03 7.78
N LYS A 139 11.00 -15.60 7.25
CA LYS A 139 10.92 -17.04 6.93
C LYS A 139 11.85 -17.44 5.77
N ASN A 140 12.17 -16.53 4.84
CA ASN A 140 13.01 -16.81 3.67
C ASN A 140 14.40 -16.12 3.79
N ARG A 141 15.19 -16.55 4.78
CA ARG A 141 16.51 -15.98 5.12
C ARG A 141 17.44 -15.73 3.93
N GLU A 142 17.50 -16.64 2.97
CA GLU A 142 18.39 -16.51 1.80
C GLU A 142 17.92 -15.41 0.83
N VAL A 143 16.61 -15.17 0.73
CA VAL A 143 16.07 -14.01 -0.01
C VAL A 143 16.48 -12.72 0.69
N LEU A 144 16.29 -12.65 2.01
CA LEU A 144 16.66 -11.48 2.81
C LEU A 144 18.15 -11.16 2.72
N LYS A 145 19.04 -12.16 2.76
CA LYS A 145 20.49 -11.99 2.58
C LYS A 145 20.84 -11.42 1.20
N LYS A 146 20.21 -11.91 0.12
CA LYS A 146 20.43 -11.39 -1.24
C LYS A 146 20.02 -9.92 -1.35
N ILE A 147 18.85 -9.56 -0.81
CA ILE A 147 18.38 -8.17 -0.76
C ILE A 147 19.38 -7.31 0.04
N ARG A 148 19.81 -7.76 1.22
CA ARG A 148 20.78 -7.05 2.05
C ARG A 148 22.09 -6.80 1.30
N ALA A 149 22.63 -7.80 0.60
CA ALA A 149 23.82 -7.64 -0.22
C ALA A 149 23.63 -6.62 -1.37
N GLU A 150 22.46 -6.61 -2.01
CA GLU A 150 22.12 -5.65 -3.07
C GLU A 150 22.04 -4.21 -2.56
N VAL A 151 21.29 -3.94 -1.48
CA VAL A 151 21.12 -2.58 -0.93
C VAL A 151 22.42 -2.02 -0.34
N LEU A 152 23.26 -2.87 0.28
CA LEU A 152 24.58 -2.46 0.78
C LEU A 152 25.55 -2.15 -0.37
N ALA A 153 25.48 -2.89 -1.47
CA ALA A 153 26.31 -2.62 -2.65
C ALA A 153 25.98 -1.27 -3.31
N VAL A 154 24.69 -0.96 -3.52
CA VAL A 154 24.26 0.30 -4.16
C VAL A 154 24.55 1.52 -3.28
N THR A 155 24.44 1.38 -1.96
CA THR A 155 24.78 2.44 -1.00
C THR A 155 26.27 2.52 -0.64
N ASN A 156 27.13 1.60 -1.13
CA ASN A 156 28.49 1.38 -0.65
C ASN A 156 28.58 1.26 0.89
N SER A 157 27.52 0.78 1.55
CA SER A 157 27.33 0.77 3.00
C SER A 157 27.55 2.13 3.70
N ASN A 158 27.40 3.26 2.99
CA ASN A 158 27.78 4.59 3.49
C ASN A 158 26.66 5.65 3.48
N ARG A 159 25.41 5.24 3.23
CA ARG A 159 24.23 6.11 3.29
C ARG A 159 22.95 5.28 3.37
N SER A 160 21.83 5.96 3.63
CA SER A 160 20.50 5.40 3.44
C SER A 160 20.19 5.14 1.96
N VAL A 161 19.30 4.19 1.69
CA VAL A 161 18.77 3.90 0.35
C VAL A 161 17.73 4.97 -0.02
N SER A 162 17.82 5.51 -1.23
CA SER A 162 16.95 6.54 -1.80
C SER A 162 16.11 5.99 -2.98
N LEU A 163 15.08 6.70 -3.44
CA LEU A 163 14.26 6.24 -4.58
C LEU A 163 15.06 6.12 -5.88
N SER A 164 16.13 6.92 -6.05
CA SER A 164 17.08 6.81 -7.16
C SER A 164 17.85 5.47 -7.18
N ASP A 165 17.96 4.76 -6.06
CA ASP A 165 18.57 3.43 -5.99
C ASP A 165 17.64 2.33 -6.52
N ARG A 166 16.36 2.63 -6.73
CA ARG A 166 15.35 1.65 -7.10
C ARG A 166 15.63 0.97 -8.43
N GLU A 167 16.20 1.68 -9.41
CA GLU A 167 16.57 1.07 -10.70
C GLU A 167 17.78 0.12 -10.57
N HIS A 168 18.58 0.28 -9.53
CA HIS A 168 19.80 -0.48 -9.25
C HIS A 168 19.60 -1.63 -8.25
N THR A 169 18.39 -1.77 -7.69
CA THR A 169 18.02 -2.77 -6.67
C THR A 169 16.97 -3.75 -7.21
N GLN A 170 17.30 -4.42 -8.32
CA GLN A 170 16.36 -5.25 -9.08
C GLN A 170 15.79 -6.41 -8.25
N TYR A 171 16.60 -7.08 -7.44
CA TYR A 171 16.17 -8.22 -6.63
C TYR A 171 15.23 -7.79 -5.49
N LEU A 172 15.46 -6.63 -4.88
CA LEU A 172 14.50 -6.01 -3.95
C LEU A 172 13.17 -5.66 -4.65
N ASN A 173 13.20 -5.10 -5.86
CA ASN A 173 11.96 -4.83 -6.60
C ASN A 173 11.17 -6.12 -6.89
N TRP A 174 11.85 -7.21 -7.26
CA TRP A 174 11.21 -8.52 -7.43
C TRP A 174 10.66 -9.08 -6.11
N ALA A 175 11.36 -8.89 -5.00
CA ALA A 175 10.86 -9.28 -3.69
C ALA A 175 9.61 -8.47 -3.31
N ILE A 176 9.58 -7.15 -3.52
CA ILE A 176 8.39 -6.30 -3.28
C ILE A 176 7.21 -6.72 -4.16
N LEU A 177 7.44 -7.08 -5.43
CA LEU A 177 6.40 -7.65 -6.29
C LEU A 177 5.87 -8.98 -5.73
N GLU A 178 6.74 -9.87 -5.27
CA GLU A 178 6.34 -11.15 -4.65
C GLU A 178 5.59 -10.95 -3.32
N ILE A 179 5.99 -9.96 -2.52
CA ILE A 179 5.30 -9.55 -1.29
C ILE A 179 3.88 -9.12 -1.63
N HIS A 180 3.68 -8.21 -2.59
CA HIS A 180 2.34 -7.82 -3.02
C HIS A 180 1.51 -9.00 -3.55
N ARG A 181 2.15 -9.92 -4.29
CA ARG A 181 1.51 -11.08 -4.90
C ARG A 181 0.97 -12.06 -3.85
N LEU A 182 1.75 -12.36 -2.80
CA LEU A 182 1.34 -13.26 -1.72
C LEU A 182 0.50 -12.57 -0.64
N ALA A 183 0.79 -11.30 -0.33
CA ALA A 183 -0.01 -10.53 0.62
C ALA A 183 -1.46 -10.40 0.15
N SER A 184 -1.69 -10.28 -1.18
CA SER A 184 -3.00 -10.31 -1.85
C SER A 184 -4.09 -9.54 -1.08
N ILE A 185 -3.72 -8.35 -0.58
CA ILE A 185 -4.45 -7.70 0.54
C ILE A 185 -5.91 -7.53 0.23
N LEU A 186 -6.23 -7.10 -0.99
CA LEU A 186 -7.57 -7.17 -1.54
C LEU A 186 -7.63 -8.38 -2.48
N ASN A 187 -8.20 -9.49 -2.01
CA ASN A 187 -8.41 -10.67 -2.84
C ASN A 187 -9.31 -10.31 -4.03
N MET A 188 -10.46 -9.72 -3.73
CA MET A 188 -11.37 -9.11 -4.69
C MET A 188 -11.14 -7.60 -4.73
N ASN A 189 -11.04 -7.01 -5.93
CA ASN A 189 -10.99 -5.55 -6.08
C ASN A 189 -12.34 -4.90 -5.70
N LEU A 190 -12.32 -3.63 -5.35
CA LEU A 190 -13.50 -2.88 -4.95
C LEU A 190 -14.51 -2.76 -6.11
N PHE A 191 -15.78 -3.06 -5.82
CA PHE A 191 -16.83 -3.18 -6.83
C PHE A 191 -17.05 -1.91 -7.65
N ARG A 192 -17.13 -2.10 -8.97
CA ARG A 192 -17.51 -1.12 -9.98
C ARG A 192 -18.96 -1.35 -10.39
N LYS A 193 -19.59 -0.33 -10.97
CA LYS A 193 -20.93 -0.39 -11.54
C LYS A 193 -20.85 -0.12 -13.04
N THR A 194 -21.51 -0.94 -13.85
CA THR A 194 -21.55 -0.76 -15.30
C THR A 194 -22.43 0.45 -15.67
N LYS A 195 -21.88 1.42 -16.41
CA LYS A 195 -22.61 2.62 -16.86
C LYS A 195 -23.59 2.33 -18.01
N GLU A 196 -23.28 1.29 -18.78
CA GLU A 196 -24.03 0.78 -19.92
C GLU A 196 -23.88 -0.74 -20.02
N GLY A 197 -24.70 -1.38 -20.86
CA GLY A 197 -24.58 -2.82 -21.11
C GLY A 197 -23.47 -3.11 -22.11
N GLY A 198 -22.68 -4.17 -21.89
CA GLY A 198 -21.55 -4.50 -22.76
C GLY A 198 -21.08 -5.93 -22.60
N LEU A 199 -20.27 -6.41 -23.55
CA LEU A 199 -19.65 -7.73 -23.45
C LEU A 199 -18.43 -7.67 -22.52
N VAL A 200 -18.35 -8.61 -21.58
CA VAL A 200 -17.16 -8.89 -20.77
C VAL A 200 -16.83 -10.36 -20.97
N GLY A 201 -15.65 -10.66 -21.50
CA GLY A 201 -15.25 -12.04 -21.76
C GLY A 201 -16.25 -12.83 -22.63
N GLY A 202 -16.85 -12.17 -23.64
CA GLY A 202 -17.85 -12.78 -24.54
C GLY A 202 -19.26 -12.91 -23.97
N HIS A 203 -19.50 -12.57 -22.70
CA HIS A 203 -20.83 -12.60 -22.07
C HIS A 203 -21.39 -11.19 -21.93
N PHE A 204 -22.69 -11.00 -22.20
CA PHE A 204 -23.35 -9.71 -22.03
C PHE A 204 -23.63 -9.41 -20.55
N VAL A 205 -23.03 -8.32 -20.06
CA VAL A 205 -23.28 -7.77 -18.73
C VAL A 205 -24.21 -6.56 -18.88
N PRO A 206 -25.40 -6.56 -18.26
CA PRO A 206 -26.33 -5.43 -18.31
C PRO A 206 -25.76 -4.14 -17.70
N LYS A 207 -26.43 -3.02 -17.99
CA LYS A 207 -26.23 -1.74 -17.29
C LYS A 207 -26.58 -1.88 -15.80
N ASN A 208 -25.95 -1.08 -14.95
CA ASN A 208 -26.11 -1.04 -13.50
C ASN A 208 -25.65 -2.30 -12.74
N THR A 209 -24.98 -3.25 -13.38
CA THR A 209 -24.45 -4.46 -12.73
C THR A 209 -23.21 -4.12 -11.91
N ALA A 210 -23.14 -4.66 -10.68
CA ALA A 210 -21.93 -4.60 -9.86
C ALA A 210 -20.92 -5.66 -10.34
N ILE A 211 -19.68 -5.25 -10.60
CA ILE A 211 -18.59 -6.13 -11.06
C ILE A 211 -17.30 -5.85 -10.29
N ALA A 212 -16.53 -6.89 -10.01
CA ALA A 212 -15.21 -6.80 -9.40
C ALA A 212 -14.22 -7.67 -10.19
N ALA A 213 -12.93 -7.35 -10.08
CA ALA A 213 -11.86 -8.19 -10.60
C ALA A 213 -11.26 -8.97 -9.43
N GLU A 214 -11.20 -10.30 -9.53
CA GLU A 214 -10.57 -11.14 -8.53
C GLU A 214 -9.04 -11.08 -8.70
N LEU A 215 -8.40 -10.22 -7.91
CA LEU A 215 -6.96 -9.98 -7.98
C LEU A 215 -6.18 -11.19 -7.46
N SER A 216 -6.68 -11.87 -6.44
CA SER A 216 -6.07 -13.09 -5.88
C SER A 216 -5.86 -14.14 -6.97
N MET A 217 -6.89 -14.43 -7.77
CA MET A 217 -6.82 -15.39 -8.88
C MET A 217 -5.85 -14.96 -9.98
N ILE A 218 -5.79 -13.67 -10.33
CA ILE A 218 -4.83 -13.16 -11.33
C ILE A 218 -3.38 -13.33 -10.82
N MET A 219 -3.16 -13.10 -9.53
CA MET A 219 -1.84 -13.13 -8.86
C MET A 219 -1.42 -14.53 -8.35
N SER A 220 -2.32 -15.51 -8.39
CA SER A 220 -2.06 -16.91 -8.00
C SER A 220 -2.27 -17.92 -9.14
N ASP A 221 -2.57 -17.48 -10.37
CA ASP A 221 -2.70 -18.35 -11.53
C ASP A 221 -1.39 -19.11 -11.82
N GLU A 222 -1.33 -20.37 -11.39
CA GLU A 222 -0.25 -21.35 -11.56
C GLU A 222 0.25 -21.48 -13.01
N LYS A 223 -0.58 -21.11 -14.00
CA LYS A 223 -0.15 -21.01 -15.41
C LYS A 223 1.02 -20.04 -15.62
N TYR A 224 1.09 -18.99 -14.81
CA TYR A 224 2.14 -17.98 -14.86
C TYR A 224 3.01 -17.99 -13.58
N PHE A 225 2.40 -18.21 -12.42
CA PHE A 225 3.05 -18.22 -11.11
C PHE A 225 3.20 -19.66 -10.58
N LYS A 226 4.09 -20.45 -11.17
CA LYS A 226 4.39 -21.82 -10.71
C LYS A 226 4.71 -21.85 -9.22
N ASP A 227 4.17 -22.81 -8.48
CA ASP A 227 4.27 -22.85 -7.01
C ASP A 227 3.77 -21.51 -6.43
N ALA A 228 2.51 -21.17 -6.70
CA ALA A 228 1.93 -19.85 -6.45
C ALA A 228 1.91 -19.48 -4.96
N SER A 229 1.93 -20.46 -4.05
CA SER A 229 2.01 -20.26 -2.60
C SER A 229 3.44 -19.99 -2.10
N LYS A 230 4.47 -20.30 -2.91
CA LYS A 230 5.88 -20.13 -2.53
C LYS A 230 6.32 -18.68 -2.75
N PHE A 231 6.98 -18.12 -1.74
CA PHE A 231 7.68 -16.83 -1.85
C PHE A 231 8.97 -17.01 -2.65
N ASP A 232 8.95 -16.63 -3.93
CA ASP A 232 10.08 -16.82 -4.84
C ASP A 232 10.31 -15.60 -5.75
N PRO A 233 11.15 -14.63 -5.36
CA PRO A 233 11.47 -13.48 -6.22
C PRO A 233 12.24 -13.83 -7.51
N GLU A 234 12.92 -14.98 -7.59
CA GLU A 234 13.67 -15.34 -8.81
C GLU A 234 12.72 -15.64 -9.98
N ARG A 235 11.42 -15.90 -9.74
CA ARG A 235 10.42 -16.12 -10.81
C ARG A 235 10.35 -14.97 -11.82
N TYR A 236 10.62 -13.74 -11.39
CA TYR A 236 10.58 -12.54 -12.25
C TYR A 236 11.80 -12.39 -13.15
N LYS A 237 12.89 -13.12 -12.87
CA LYS A 237 14.10 -13.17 -13.71
C LYS A 237 13.84 -13.83 -15.05
N GLU A 238 13.14 -14.98 -15.03
CA GLU A 238 12.75 -15.71 -16.24
C GLU A 238 11.41 -15.19 -16.80
N GLY A 239 10.43 -14.90 -15.95
CA GLY A 239 9.12 -14.41 -16.36
C GLY A 239 9.15 -12.99 -16.94
N GLY A 240 10.18 -12.20 -16.59
CA GLY A 240 10.42 -10.86 -17.10
C GLY A 240 9.24 -9.90 -16.91
N LYS A 241 9.21 -8.84 -17.72
CA LYS A 241 8.16 -7.81 -17.66
C LYS A 241 6.75 -8.39 -17.80
N ALA A 242 6.57 -9.43 -18.62
CA ALA A 242 5.28 -10.07 -18.85
C ALA A 242 4.69 -10.75 -17.61
N LEU A 243 5.53 -11.28 -16.71
CA LEU A 243 5.09 -11.82 -15.42
C LEU A 243 4.88 -10.71 -14.39
N MET A 244 5.79 -9.74 -14.31
CA MET A 244 5.64 -8.57 -13.43
C MET A 244 4.31 -7.83 -13.70
N GLU A 245 3.94 -7.68 -14.97
CA GLU A 245 2.70 -7.04 -15.42
C GLU A 245 1.39 -7.78 -15.08
N ARG A 246 1.48 -8.97 -14.45
CA ARG A 246 0.34 -9.71 -13.87
C ARG A 246 0.17 -9.49 -12.38
N VAL A 247 1.19 -8.95 -11.70
CA VAL A 247 1.10 -8.54 -10.29
C VAL A 247 0.39 -7.19 -10.26
N VAL A 248 -0.92 -7.20 -9.96
CA VAL A 248 -1.83 -6.04 -10.07
C VAL A 248 -2.48 -5.64 -8.73
N PRO A 249 -1.71 -5.50 -7.63
CA PRO A 249 -2.24 -5.21 -6.29
C PRO A 249 -2.96 -3.85 -6.22
N PHE A 250 -2.58 -2.91 -7.10
CA PHE A 250 -3.18 -1.58 -7.21
C PHE A 250 -4.36 -1.53 -8.19
N GLY A 251 -4.82 -2.67 -8.71
CA GLY A 251 -5.87 -2.76 -9.72
C GLY A 251 -5.45 -2.27 -11.11
N LEU A 252 -6.44 -2.05 -11.98
CA LEU A 252 -6.22 -1.71 -13.41
C LEU A 252 -7.22 -0.64 -13.93
N GLY A 253 -6.80 0.11 -14.95
CA GLY A 253 -7.63 1.07 -15.67
C GLY A 253 -7.93 2.35 -14.88
N LYS A 254 -9.01 3.08 -15.24
CA LYS A 254 -9.34 4.41 -14.69
C LYS A 254 -9.47 4.48 -13.15
N ARG A 255 -9.76 3.34 -12.51
CA ARG A 255 -9.90 3.15 -11.05
C ARG A 255 -8.72 2.38 -10.42
N SER A 256 -7.52 2.42 -11.01
CA SER A 256 -6.29 2.01 -10.31
C SER A 256 -6.09 2.82 -9.02
N CYS A 257 -5.28 2.31 -8.09
CA CYS A 257 -5.03 2.95 -6.81
C CYS A 257 -4.59 4.41 -6.97
N LEU A 258 -5.17 5.30 -6.17
CA LEU A 258 -4.86 6.73 -6.17
C LEU A 258 -3.44 6.99 -5.65
N GLY A 259 -3.05 6.28 -4.60
CA GLY A 259 -1.75 6.40 -3.94
C GLY A 259 -0.70 5.40 -4.40
N GLU A 260 -0.81 4.79 -5.60
CA GLU A 260 0.16 3.78 -6.07
C GLU A 260 1.62 4.27 -6.02
N THR A 261 1.88 5.52 -6.43
CA THR A 261 3.21 6.12 -6.38
C THR A 261 3.75 6.20 -4.95
N LEU A 262 2.93 6.69 -4.02
CA LEU A 262 3.26 6.86 -2.60
C LEU A 262 3.51 5.51 -1.93
N ALA A 263 2.56 4.58 -2.02
CA ALA A 263 2.68 3.26 -1.42
C ALA A 263 3.90 2.49 -1.94
N ARG A 264 4.23 2.60 -3.24
CA ARG A 264 5.45 1.99 -3.80
C ARG A 264 6.73 2.65 -3.27
N ALA A 265 6.74 3.96 -3.04
CA ALA A 265 7.86 4.66 -2.44
C ALA A 265 8.04 4.26 -0.97
N GLU A 266 6.96 4.26 -0.18
CA GLU A 266 6.95 3.84 1.22
C GLU A 266 7.47 2.42 1.39
N ILE A 267 6.84 1.43 0.73
CA ILE A 267 7.20 0.02 0.86
C ILE A 267 8.66 -0.21 0.45
N PHE A 268 9.13 0.48 -0.61
CA PHE A 268 10.53 0.39 -1.04
C PHE A 268 11.49 0.99 -0.01
N LEU A 269 11.30 2.25 0.39
CA LEU A 269 12.22 2.95 1.28
C LEU A 269 12.25 2.33 2.68
N ILE A 270 11.09 1.96 3.23
CA ILE A 270 10.96 1.33 4.55
C ILE A 270 11.66 -0.02 4.55
N LEU A 271 11.34 -0.92 3.60
CA LEU A 271 11.98 -2.23 3.56
C LEU A 271 13.47 -2.12 3.25
N ALA A 272 13.89 -1.31 2.28
CA ALA A 272 15.29 -1.17 1.92
C ALA A 272 16.16 -0.69 3.09
N ASN A 273 15.72 0.37 3.78
CA ASN A 273 16.47 0.94 4.90
C ASN A 273 16.42 0.07 6.16
N LEU A 274 15.30 -0.60 6.43
CA LEU A 274 15.22 -1.60 7.51
C LEU A 274 16.17 -2.77 7.26
N ILE A 275 16.15 -3.33 6.05
CA ILE A 275 16.99 -4.48 5.62
C ILE A 275 18.47 -4.10 5.54
N SER A 276 18.80 -2.82 5.27
CA SER A 276 20.17 -2.31 5.28
C SER A 276 20.72 -2.12 6.71
N ARG A 277 19.90 -1.60 7.64
CA ARG A 277 20.36 -1.27 9.01
C ARG A 277 20.32 -2.46 9.98
N TYR A 278 19.30 -3.32 9.89
CA TYR A 278 19.08 -4.37 10.88
C TYR A 278 19.10 -5.78 10.28
N GLU A 279 19.71 -6.70 11.00
CA GLU A 279 19.36 -8.11 10.87
C GLU A 279 18.06 -8.38 11.61
N MET A 280 17.03 -8.79 10.87
CA MET A 280 15.73 -9.16 11.43
C MET A 280 15.73 -10.64 11.81
N TYR A 281 14.99 -11.02 12.85
CA TYR A 281 14.83 -12.39 13.32
C TYR A 281 13.40 -12.62 13.82
N GLU A 282 12.97 -13.87 13.74
CA GLU A 282 11.74 -14.36 14.37
C GLU A 282 11.89 -14.33 15.90
N ASP A 283 10.79 -14.03 16.59
CA ASP A 283 10.70 -14.13 18.05
C ASP A 283 10.59 -15.62 18.45
N PRO A 284 11.58 -16.22 19.14
CA PRO A 284 11.56 -17.65 19.45
C PRO A 284 10.40 -18.03 20.40
N ASP A 285 9.92 -17.08 21.20
CA ASP A 285 8.80 -17.27 22.12
C ASP A 285 7.43 -17.18 21.41
N ALA A 286 7.40 -16.57 20.21
CA ALA A 286 6.18 -16.33 19.44
C ALA A 286 6.45 -16.45 17.93
N PRO A 287 6.61 -17.68 17.40
CA PRO A 287 6.89 -17.91 15.99
C PRO A 287 5.83 -17.30 15.06
N ILE A 288 6.30 -16.74 13.94
CA ILE A 288 5.49 -16.14 12.90
C ILE A 288 4.60 -17.20 12.25
N ASP A 289 3.29 -16.97 12.32
CA ASP A 289 2.24 -17.75 11.69
C ASP A 289 1.77 -17.03 10.41
N LEU A 290 1.92 -17.68 9.26
CA LEU A 290 1.58 -17.13 7.94
C LEU A 290 0.08 -17.27 7.58
N THR A 291 -0.78 -17.70 8.52
CA THR A 291 -2.23 -17.77 8.27
C THR A 291 -2.92 -16.42 8.45
N ASP A 292 -3.96 -16.19 7.64
CA ASP A 292 -4.82 -15.02 7.73
C ASP A 292 -5.54 -14.95 9.09
N SER A 293 -5.60 -13.75 9.66
CA SER A 293 -6.41 -13.43 10.83
C SER A 293 -7.87 -13.09 10.48
N SER A 294 -8.18 -12.82 9.21
CA SER A 294 -9.50 -12.39 8.73
C SER A 294 -9.97 -13.15 7.46
N PRO A 295 -10.08 -14.49 7.48
CA PRO A 295 -10.35 -15.31 6.28
C PRO A 295 -11.74 -15.10 5.62
N ILE A 296 -12.64 -14.36 6.28
CA ILE A 296 -13.97 -13.96 5.76
C ILE A 296 -14.03 -12.42 5.55
N GLY A 297 -12.96 -11.72 5.91
CA GLY A 297 -12.82 -10.28 5.80
C GLY A 297 -12.51 -9.82 4.37
N ILE A 298 -12.68 -8.51 4.15
CA ILE A 298 -12.38 -7.85 2.87
C ILE A 298 -10.86 -7.82 2.61
N MET A 299 -10.06 -7.82 3.69
CA MET A 299 -8.61 -7.69 3.64
C MET A 299 -7.90 -8.87 4.30
N HIS A 300 -6.95 -9.46 3.56
CA HIS A 300 -6.07 -10.52 4.03
C HIS A 300 -5.04 -9.95 5.03
N ARG A 301 -5.22 -10.25 6.31
CA ARG A 301 -4.55 -9.56 7.43
C ARG A 301 -3.63 -10.51 8.21
N PRO A 302 -2.35 -10.17 8.44
CA PRO A 302 -1.46 -11.01 9.22
C PRO A 302 -1.88 -11.03 10.70
N LYS A 303 -1.64 -12.15 11.38
CA LYS A 303 -1.72 -12.21 12.84
C LYS A 303 -0.66 -11.29 13.45
N SER A 304 -0.92 -10.73 14.62
CA SER A 304 0.07 -9.91 15.34
C SER A 304 1.31 -10.74 15.70
N PHE A 305 2.50 -10.22 15.42
CA PHE A 305 3.78 -10.89 15.66
C PHE A 305 4.85 -9.90 16.13
N ASN A 306 5.85 -10.44 16.83
CA ASN A 306 7.03 -9.69 17.21
C ASN A 306 8.19 -10.00 16.25
N ILE A 307 9.11 -9.05 16.12
CA ILE A 307 10.39 -9.25 15.44
C ILE A 307 11.53 -8.82 16.35
N ILE A 308 12.64 -9.57 16.28
CA ILE A 308 13.90 -9.21 16.92
C ILE A 308 14.78 -8.53 15.88
N LEU A 309 15.11 -7.28 16.12
CA LEU A 309 15.99 -6.45 15.30
C LEU A 309 17.35 -6.36 15.98
N LYS A 310 18.41 -6.74 15.29
CA LYS A 310 19.79 -6.53 15.73
C LYS A 310 20.39 -5.48 14.80
N PRO A 311 20.84 -4.32 15.28
CA PRO A 311 21.68 -3.44 14.48
C PRO A 311 22.88 -4.26 14.03
N ASP A 312 23.13 -4.25 12.73
CA ASP A 312 24.47 -4.59 12.29
C ASP A 312 25.40 -3.51 12.87
N ARG A 313 26.50 -3.89 13.50
CA ARG A 313 27.49 -2.93 14.02
C ARG A 313 28.35 -2.40 12.86
N TYR A 314 27.68 -1.88 11.83
CA TYR A 314 28.24 -0.98 10.84
C TYR A 314 28.02 0.45 11.33
N ASP A 315 28.83 0.81 12.32
CA ASP A 315 28.87 2.12 12.94
C ASP A 315 29.25 3.19 11.90
N PHE A 316 28.25 3.97 11.48
CA PHE A 316 28.40 5.04 10.52
C PHE A 316 28.91 6.35 11.15
N GLU A 317 28.78 6.51 12.48
CA GLU A 317 29.14 7.77 13.16
C GLU A 317 30.63 7.85 13.57
N SER A 318 31.39 6.74 13.58
CA SER A 318 32.81 6.77 13.97
C SER A 318 33.83 7.03 12.84
N ARG A 319 33.40 7.46 11.63
CA ARG A 319 34.32 7.84 10.53
C ARG A 319 34.27 9.29 10.07
N GLN A 320 34.34 10.21 11.03
CA GLN A 320 34.87 11.56 10.80
C GLN A 320 36.35 11.71 11.25
N ALA A 321 37.21 10.74 10.93
CA ALA A 321 38.67 10.90 11.07
C ALA A 321 39.53 9.98 10.15
N LYS A 322 40.26 10.63 9.23
CA LYS A 322 41.57 10.24 8.63
C LYS A 322 41.68 9.06 7.63
N LEU A 323 42.25 9.39 6.47
CA LEU A 323 42.91 8.53 5.47
C LEU A 323 44.30 8.04 6.01
N PRO A 324 44.95 6.99 5.43
CA PRO A 324 45.75 7.23 4.22
C PRO A 324 45.71 6.10 3.15
N MET A 325 45.82 6.52 1.89
CA MET A 325 45.62 5.71 0.68
C MET A 325 46.92 5.02 0.19
N LEU A 326 47.57 4.22 1.05
CA LEU A 326 48.85 3.55 0.71
C LEU A 326 48.79 2.00 0.70
N VAL A 327 47.93 1.39 1.50
CA VAL A 327 47.84 -0.09 1.63
C VAL A 327 47.11 -0.74 0.44
N ILE A 328 46.17 -0.03 -0.18
CA ILE A 328 45.38 -0.55 -1.31
C ILE A 328 46.23 -0.73 -2.57
N LEU A 329 47.20 0.16 -2.80
CA LEU A 329 48.09 0.10 -3.96
C LEU A 329 49.02 -1.12 -3.92
N SER A 330 49.58 -1.45 -2.75
CA SER A 330 50.48 -2.59 -2.58
C SER A 330 49.77 -3.95 -2.72
N VAL A 331 48.56 -4.09 -2.18
CA VAL A 331 47.73 -5.30 -2.36
C VAL A 331 47.31 -5.47 -3.82
N THR A 332 46.94 -4.39 -4.51
CA THR A 332 46.55 -4.43 -5.93
C THR A 332 47.72 -4.89 -6.81
N CYS A 333 48.93 -4.36 -6.60
CA CYS A 333 50.13 -4.80 -7.31
C CYS A 333 50.47 -6.29 -7.07
N LEU A 334 50.26 -6.80 -5.86
CA LEU A 334 50.48 -8.21 -5.54
C LEU A 334 49.50 -9.14 -6.28
N LEU A 335 48.22 -8.77 -6.34
CA LEU A 335 47.20 -9.54 -7.06
C LEU A 335 47.44 -9.56 -8.57
N ILE A 336 47.85 -8.43 -9.16
CA ILE A 336 48.24 -8.34 -10.57
C ILE A 336 49.46 -9.23 -10.87
N TYR A 337 50.47 -9.24 -9.99
CA TYR A 337 51.64 -10.13 -10.13
C TYR A 337 51.25 -11.62 -10.10
N LEU A 338 50.40 -12.03 -9.15
CA LEU A 338 49.91 -13.40 -9.06
C LEU A 338 49.09 -13.81 -10.30
N TYR A 339 48.24 -12.92 -10.81
CA TYR A 339 47.48 -13.12 -12.04
C TYR A 339 48.39 -13.30 -13.27
N ILE A 340 49.41 -12.44 -13.45
CA ILE A 340 50.38 -12.57 -14.54
C ILE A 340 51.15 -13.90 -14.45
N LYS A 341 51.50 -14.34 -13.23
CA LYS A 341 52.16 -15.64 -13.00
C LYS A 341 51.25 -16.82 -13.38
N TRP A 342 49.96 -16.75 -13.05
CA TRP A 342 48.96 -17.75 -13.43
C TRP A 342 48.72 -17.82 -14.95
N VAL A 343 48.54 -16.67 -15.63
CA VAL A 343 48.37 -16.62 -17.09
C VAL A 343 49.59 -17.19 -17.83
N ARG A 344 50.81 -16.92 -17.34
CA ARG A 344 52.06 -17.50 -17.90
C ARG A 344 52.18 -19.02 -17.68
N TYR A 345 51.55 -19.56 -16.63
CA TYR A 345 51.50 -21.00 -16.37
C TYR A 345 50.50 -21.71 -17.28
N VAL A 346 49.32 -21.14 -17.49
CA VAL A 346 48.25 -21.72 -18.34
C VAL A 346 48.61 -21.72 -19.83
N ARG A 347 49.43 -20.77 -20.31
CA ARG A 347 49.89 -20.69 -21.71
C ARG A 347 50.77 -21.85 -22.21
N ARG A 348 51.06 -22.87 -21.39
CA ARG A 348 51.86 -24.06 -21.77
C ARG A 348 51.01 -25.22 -22.32
N TYR A 349 49.69 -25.07 -22.38
CA TYR A 349 48.76 -26.09 -22.89
C TYR A 349 48.18 -25.70 -24.26
N PRO A 350 47.81 -26.67 -25.12
CA PRO A 350 47.12 -26.40 -26.38
C PRO A 350 45.72 -25.77 -26.17
N PRO A 351 45.17 -25.06 -27.17
CA PRO A 351 43.99 -24.22 -27.00
C PRO A 351 42.71 -25.02 -26.66
N GLY A 352 41.98 -24.54 -25.65
CA GLY A 352 40.69 -25.06 -25.20
C GLY A 352 39.96 -24.06 -24.30
N PRO A 353 38.69 -24.32 -23.92
CA PRO A 353 37.88 -23.41 -23.11
C PRO A 353 38.47 -23.20 -21.71
N LEU A 354 38.48 -21.93 -21.27
CA LEU A 354 39.26 -21.44 -20.13
C LEU A 354 38.77 -22.05 -18.80
N PRO A 355 39.57 -22.89 -18.12
CA PRO A 355 39.12 -23.59 -16.93
C PRO A 355 39.08 -22.65 -15.72
N LEU A 356 37.98 -22.70 -14.96
CA LEU A 356 37.89 -22.05 -13.66
C LEU A 356 38.85 -22.71 -12.64
N PRO A 357 39.43 -21.93 -11.70
CA PRO A 357 40.21 -22.51 -10.60
C PRO A 357 39.42 -23.59 -9.84
N LEU A 358 40.11 -24.64 -9.40
CA LEU A 358 39.61 -25.80 -8.63
C LEU A 358 38.63 -26.76 -9.34
N ILE A 359 37.71 -26.30 -10.22
CA ILE A 359 36.63 -27.14 -10.77
C ILE A 359 36.58 -27.28 -12.31
N GLY A 360 37.40 -26.52 -13.05
CA GLY A 360 37.54 -26.67 -14.49
C GLY A 360 36.22 -26.53 -15.27
N ASN A 361 36.00 -27.38 -16.26
CA ASN A 361 34.89 -27.28 -17.22
C ASN A 361 33.63 -28.11 -16.85
N LEU A 362 33.57 -28.64 -15.61
CA LEU A 362 32.49 -29.52 -15.12
C LEU A 362 31.09 -28.88 -15.20
N HIS A 363 31.03 -27.55 -15.12
CA HIS A 363 29.80 -26.75 -15.17
C HIS A 363 29.02 -26.88 -16.50
N ASN A 364 29.67 -27.27 -17.60
CA ASN A 364 29.02 -27.38 -18.92
C ASN A 364 28.16 -28.63 -19.11
N ILE A 365 28.26 -29.62 -18.21
CA ILE A 365 27.59 -30.92 -18.34
C ILE A 365 26.20 -30.93 -17.70
N MET A 366 25.88 -29.98 -16.80
CA MET A 366 24.68 -30.04 -15.94
C MET A 366 23.40 -29.35 -16.48
N LEU A 367 23.33 -29.00 -17.78
CA LEU A 367 22.24 -28.16 -18.34
C LEU A 367 21.29 -28.91 -19.32
N GLY A 368 20.57 -29.94 -18.84
CA GLY A 368 19.59 -30.75 -19.61
C GLY A 368 18.09 -30.37 -19.40
N LYS A 369 17.21 -30.60 -20.40
CA LYS A 369 15.90 -29.91 -20.56
C LYS A 369 14.60 -30.79 -20.62
N ILE A 370 13.57 -30.37 -19.85
CA ILE A 370 12.11 -30.17 -20.14
C ILE A 370 11.22 -31.27 -20.82
N LYS A 371 9.98 -31.50 -20.29
CA LYS A 371 8.61 -31.71 -20.93
C LYS A 371 7.72 -32.69 -20.09
N TYR A 372 6.37 -32.78 -20.07
CA TYR A 372 5.12 -32.09 -20.53
C TYR A 372 3.96 -32.54 -19.56
N GLY A 373 2.72 -32.01 -19.44
CA GLY A 373 2.07 -30.78 -19.93
C GLY A 373 0.65 -30.95 -20.56
N GLY A 374 -0.50 -30.74 -19.85
CA GLY A 374 -1.84 -30.66 -20.47
C GLY A 374 -3.10 -30.52 -19.56
N ILE A 375 -4.13 -29.77 -20.05
CA ILE A 375 -5.48 -29.46 -19.45
C ILE A 375 -5.40 -28.55 -18.20
N VAL A 376 -6.08 -27.38 -18.07
CA VAL A 376 -7.44 -26.98 -18.49
C VAL A 376 -7.45 -25.71 -19.37
N GLU A 377 -8.19 -25.75 -20.49
CA GLU A 377 -8.23 -24.68 -21.51
C GLU A 377 -9.50 -23.79 -21.43
N LEU A 378 -10.02 -23.51 -20.23
CA LEU A 378 -11.27 -22.74 -20.07
C LEU A 378 -11.10 -21.27 -19.62
N MET A 379 -9.94 -20.87 -19.09
CA MET A 379 -9.73 -19.54 -18.50
C MET A 379 -9.04 -18.51 -19.41
N LYS A 380 -9.05 -18.71 -20.74
CA LYS A 380 -8.38 -17.80 -21.71
C LYS A 380 -9.12 -16.48 -22.00
N VAL A 381 -10.18 -16.15 -21.25
CA VAL A 381 -11.21 -15.19 -21.70
C VAL A 381 -11.24 -13.87 -20.89
N TRP A 382 -10.37 -13.68 -19.89
CA TRP A 382 -10.16 -12.36 -19.26
C TRP A 382 -8.93 -11.66 -19.86
N ARG A 383 -9.16 -10.75 -20.81
CA ARG A 383 -8.09 -9.90 -21.37
C ARG A 383 -7.94 -8.62 -20.55
N LYS A 384 -6.70 -8.36 -20.11
CA LYS A 384 -6.23 -7.07 -19.58
C LYS A 384 -6.63 -5.88 -20.46
N GLU A 385 -6.78 -6.12 -21.76
CA GLU A 385 -7.20 -5.17 -22.79
C GLU A 385 -8.64 -4.64 -22.58
N GLU A 386 -9.63 -5.46 -22.21
CA GLU A 386 -11.04 -4.99 -22.12
C GLU A 386 -11.25 -3.93 -21.04
N MET A 387 -10.65 -4.09 -19.85
CA MET A 387 -10.71 -3.09 -18.76
C MET A 387 -9.94 -1.80 -19.06
N ILE A 388 -9.02 -1.83 -20.03
CA ILE A 388 -8.22 -0.66 -20.45
C ILE A 388 -8.92 0.06 -21.61
N VAL A 389 -9.36 -0.68 -22.63
CA VAL A 389 -10.02 -0.17 -23.85
C VAL A 389 -11.44 0.31 -23.55
N ASN A 390 -12.27 -0.52 -22.90
CA ASN A 390 -13.64 -0.16 -22.51
C ASN A 390 -13.70 0.46 -21.10
N GLY A 391 -12.57 0.95 -20.58
CA GLY A 391 -12.46 1.45 -19.20
C GLY A 391 -13.40 2.61 -18.84
N ALA A 392 -14.07 3.24 -19.82
CA ALA A 392 -15.13 4.25 -19.63
C ALA A 392 -16.49 3.67 -19.21
N ALA A 393 -16.83 2.43 -19.62
CA ALA A 393 -18.09 1.78 -19.30
C ALA A 393 -18.14 1.26 -17.84
N TYR A 394 -16.99 1.21 -17.17
CA TYR A 394 -16.79 0.59 -15.84
C TYR A 394 -16.15 1.58 -14.84
N VAL A 395 -16.47 2.87 -14.96
CA VAL A 395 -15.87 3.94 -14.14
C VAL A 395 -16.56 4.10 -12.79
N ASP A 396 -17.87 3.92 -12.73
CA ASP A 396 -18.64 4.17 -11.52
C ASP A 396 -18.35 3.09 -10.45
N ARG A 397 -18.44 3.46 -9.19
CA ARG A 397 -18.34 2.54 -8.05
C ARG A 397 -19.72 2.03 -7.68
N TYR A 398 -19.77 0.77 -7.26
CA TYR A 398 -20.81 0.35 -6.35
C TYR A 398 -20.39 0.78 -4.94
N ALA A 399 -21.25 1.53 -4.26
CA ALA A 399 -21.05 1.99 -2.89
C ALA A 399 -22.17 1.41 -2.01
N PRO A 400 -21.85 0.66 -0.94
CA PRO A 400 -22.84 0.22 0.05
C PRO A 400 -23.66 1.40 0.58
N TYR A 401 -24.96 1.21 0.80
CA TYR A 401 -25.85 2.32 1.17
C TYR A 401 -25.37 3.12 2.40
N ALA A 402 -24.78 2.43 3.39
CA ALA A 402 -24.19 3.04 4.58
C ALA A 402 -23.16 4.14 4.27
N LEU A 403 -22.26 3.86 3.32
CA LEU A 403 -21.20 4.78 2.88
C LEU A 403 -21.78 5.88 1.98
N TYR A 404 -22.72 5.53 1.10
CA TYR A 404 -23.34 6.49 0.18
C TYR A 404 -24.19 7.53 0.90
N ALA A 405 -25.11 7.09 1.78
CA ALA A 405 -26.10 7.94 2.42
C ALA A 405 -25.46 8.99 3.32
N LYS A 406 -24.42 8.64 4.07
CA LYS A 406 -23.72 9.58 4.96
C LYS A 406 -22.90 10.61 4.19
N ARG A 407 -22.19 10.18 3.15
CA ARG A 407 -21.29 11.04 2.36
C ARG A 407 -21.99 11.80 1.23
N MET A 408 -23.27 11.54 0.99
CA MET A 408 -24.02 12.02 -0.20
C MET A 408 -23.28 11.76 -1.52
N GLY A 409 -22.52 10.66 -1.61
CA GLY A 409 -21.70 10.31 -2.77
C GLY A 409 -20.37 11.07 -2.95
N ARG A 410 -19.88 11.80 -1.93
CA ARG A 410 -18.60 12.54 -1.93
C ARG A 410 -17.38 11.67 -1.48
N GLY A 411 -16.18 12.23 -1.55
CA GLY A 411 -14.88 11.56 -1.34
C GLY A 411 -14.18 11.12 -2.65
N THR A 412 -13.03 10.46 -2.58
CA THR A 412 -12.28 9.98 -3.77
C THR A 412 -12.42 8.48 -4.06
N VAL A 413 -12.78 7.66 -3.06
CA VAL A 413 -12.78 6.19 -3.19
C VAL A 413 -14.11 5.65 -3.73
N PHE A 414 -15.24 6.06 -3.14
CA PHE A 414 -16.58 5.48 -3.42
C PHE A 414 -17.50 6.37 -4.27
N SER A 415 -17.15 7.64 -4.46
CA SER A 415 -17.86 8.58 -5.33
C SER A 415 -17.82 8.16 -6.81
N SER A 416 -18.69 8.75 -7.63
CA SER A 416 -18.82 8.47 -9.08
C SER A 416 -19.19 9.74 -9.87
N GLY A 417 -19.25 9.66 -11.20
CA GLY A 417 -19.55 10.82 -12.05
C GLY A 417 -18.45 11.89 -12.08
N ASP A 418 -18.83 13.12 -12.45
CA ASP A 418 -17.90 14.21 -12.74
C ASP A 418 -17.19 14.73 -11.48
N PHE A 419 -17.90 14.79 -10.34
CA PHE A 419 -17.31 15.09 -9.02
C PHE A 419 -16.11 14.17 -8.72
N TRP A 420 -16.30 12.85 -8.80
CA TRP A 420 -15.20 11.89 -8.61
C TRP A 420 -14.08 12.11 -9.61
N ALA A 421 -14.42 12.36 -10.88
CA ALA A 421 -13.44 12.53 -11.93
C ALA A 421 -12.58 13.78 -11.70
N ASP A 422 -13.13 14.86 -11.13
CA ASP A 422 -12.40 16.08 -10.81
C ASP A 422 -11.56 15.93 -9.53
N HIS A 423 -12.15 15.48 -8.43
CA HIS A 423 -11.42 15.24 -7.17
C HIS A 423 -10.27 14.25 -7.36
N ARG A 424 -10.47 13.16 -8.11
CA ARG A 424 -9.38 12.24 -8.47
C ARG A 424 -8.29 12.91 -9.31
N ARG A 425 -8.64 13.80 -10.25
CA ARG A 425 -7.65 14.52 -11.07
C ARG A 425 -6.83 15.47 -10.22
N PHE A 426 -7.49 16.20 -9.31
CA PHE A 426 -6.84 17.02 -8.29
C PHE A 426 -5.88 16.18 -7.43
N THR A 427 -6.34 15.14 -6.74
CA THR A 427 -5.49 14.33 -5.86
C THR A 427 -4.33 13.65 -6.60
N LEU A 428 -4.54 13.13 -7.83
CA LEU A 428 -3.46 12.57 -8.64
C LEU A 428 -2.42 13.61 -9.08
N ARG A 429 -2.81 14.88 -9.24
CA ARG A 429 -1.91 16.00 -9.51
C ARG A 429 -1.10 16.32 -8.26
N THR A 430 -1.78 16.63 -7.16
CA THR A 430 -1.15 16.97 -5.86
C THR A 430 -0.15 15.90 -5.39
N LEU A 431 -0.53 14.62 -5.38
CA LEU A 431 0.38 13.53 -5.00
C LEU A 431 1.56 13.36 -5.97
N ARG A 432 1.39 13.70 -7.26
CA ARG A 432 2.49 13.68 -8.24
C ARG A 432 3.45 14.84 -8.02
N ASP A 433 2.94 16.02 -7.69
CA ASP A 433 3.76 17.21 -7.48
C ASP A 433 4.61 17.06 -6.20
N PHE A 434 4.05 16.49 -5.13
CA PHE A 434 4.83 16.11 -3.93
C PHE A 434 5.89 15.02 -4.22
N ALA A 435 5.63 14.11 -5.16
CA ALA A 435 6.57 13.06 -5.55
C ALA A 435 7.70 13.56 -6.47
N LEU A 436 7.39 14.40 -7.46
CA LEU A 436 8.30 14.70 -8.58
C LEU A 436 8.80 16.15 -8.60
N LYS A 437 7.96 17.12 -8.22
CA LYS A 437 8.27 18.54 -8.36
C LYS A 437 9.11 19.04 -7.17
N ASN A 438 8.69 18.65 -5.97
CA ASN A 438 9.25 19.19 -4.73
C ASN A 438 10.08 18.15 -3.93
N ASN A 439 10.09 16.88 -4.33
CA ASN A 439 10.69 15.74 -3.61
C ASN A 439 10.20 15.49 -2.16
N ILE A 440 9.24 16.29 -1.68
CA ILE A 440 8.60 16.24 -0.35
C ILE A 440 8.20 14.82 0.05
N MET A 441 7.74 14.00 -0.90
CA MET A 441 7.32 12.62 -0.62
C MET A 441 8.47 11.75 -0.10
N GLU A 442 9.62 11.75 -0.77
CA GLU A 442 10.78 10.95 -0.32
C GLU A 442 11.34 11.51 0.99
N GLU A 443 11.43 12.84 1.11
CA GLU A 443 11.90 13.52 2.32
C GLU A 443 11.05 13.15 3.55
N ARG A 444 9.72 13.29 3.46
CA ARG A 444 8.80 12.91 4.55
C ARG A 444 8.89 11.44 4.93
N ILE A 445 8.99 10.53 3.95
CA ILE A 445 9.18 9.10 4.22
C ILE A 445 10.51 8.84 4.94
N MET A 446 11.60 9.41 4.43
CA MET A 446 12.95 9.18 4.96
C MET A 446 13.16 9.80 6.35
N ASP A 447 12.53 10.93 6.63
CA ASP A 447 12.46 11.52 7.96
C ASP A 447 11.76 10.62 8.97
N GLU A 448 10.59 10.06 8.63
CA GLU A 448 9.85 9.17 9.54
C GLU A 448 10.62 7.87 9.78
N ILE A 449 11.25 7.31 8.74
CA ILE A 449 12.16 6.16 8.86
C ILE A 449 13.30 6.50 9.85
N GLN A 450 13.98 7.62 9.66
CA GLN A 450 15.08 8.04 10.53
C GLN A 450 14.63 8.28 11.97
N TYR A 451 13.53 9.00 12.17
CA TYR A 451 12.97 9.29 13.49
C TYR A 451 12.60 8.00 14.24
N ASN A 452 11.85 7.10 13.60
CA ASN A 452 11.40 5.86 14.23
C ASN A 452 12.55 4.89 14.51
N PHE A 453 13.54 4.79 13.63
CA PHE A 453 14.76 4.00 13.87
C PHE A 453 15.60 4.57 15.03
N ALA A 454 15.73 5.89 15.14
CA ALA A 454 16.38 6.54 16.28
C ALA A 454 15.61 6.36 17.60
N GLN A 455 14.27 6.22 17.59
CA GLN A 455 13.52 5.83 18.80
C GLN A 455 13.70 4.34 19.13
N LEU A 456 13.66 3.47 18.12
CA LEU A 456 13.89 2.03 18.27
C LEU A 456 15.24 1.74 18.94
N GLU A 457 16.31 2.38 18.47
CA GLU A 457 17.67 2.19 18.99
C GLU A 457 17.79 2.52 20.49
N LYS A 458 17.07 3.55 20.98
CA LYS A 458 17.01 3.89 22.42
C LYS A 458 16.30 2.82 23.27
N THR A 459 15.50 1.95 22.67
CA THR A 459 14.79 0.86 23.37
C THR A 459 15.54 -0.47 23.34
N MET A 460 16.69 -0.55 22.66
CA MET A 460 17.42 -1.80 22.51
C MET A 460 18.18 -2.19 23.78
N VAL A 461 18.12 -3.48 24.11
CA VAL A 461 18.82 -4.07 25.26
C VAL A 461 19.85 -5.07 24.72
N ASN A 462 21.09 -5.01 25.21
CA ASN A 462 22.20 -5.86 24.74
C ASN A 462 22.43 -5.83 23.21
N GLY A 463 22.14 -4.69 22.56
CA GLY A 463 22.24 -4.54 21.11
C GLY A 463 21.16 -5.29 20.31
N GLN A 464 19.99 -5.53 20.92
CA GLN A 464 18.84 -6.13 20.25
C GLN A 464 17.56 -5.38 20.66
N GLY A 465 16.71 -5.04 19.70
CA GLY A 465 15.36 -4.53 19.92
C GLY A 465 14.33 -5.62 19.64
N LYS A 466 13.38 -5.84 20.56
CA LYS A 466 12.19 -6.67 20.31
C LYS A 466 11.00 -5.73 20.17
N ILE A 467 10.37 -5.71 18.99
CA ILE A 467 9.19 -4.88 18.72
C ILE A 467 8.01 -5.73 18.27
N ASN A 468 6.81 -5.29 18.61
CA ASN A 468 5.62 -5.73 17.91
C ASN A 468 5.59 -5.04 16.54
N ALA A 469 5.60 -5.83 15.46
CA ALA A 469 5.71 -5.28 14.11
C ALA A 469 4.49 -4.42 13.75
N GLY A 470 3.29 -4.88 14.12
CA GLY A 470 2.03 -4.15 13.89
C GLY A 470 2.07 -2.75 14.48
N ASN A 471 2.34 -2.63 15.78
CA ASN A 471 2.35 -1.33 16.46
C ASN A 471 3.41 -0.37 15.89
N PHE A 472 4.61 -0.88 15.59
CA PHE A 472 5.70 -0.06 15.07
C PHE A 472 5.41 0.49 13.66
N PHE A 473 5.04 -0.39 12.71
CA PHE A 473 4.80 0.04 11.33
C PHE A 473 3.49 0.80 11.16
N ASN A 474 2.49 0.57 12.02
CA ASN A 474 1.29 1.41 12.04
C ASN A 474 1.64 2.87 12.33
N VAL A 475 2.42 3.17 13.38
CA VAL A 475 2.80 4.55 13.71
C VAL A 475 3.71 5.15 12.63
N LEU A 476 4.65 4.36 12.08
CA LEU A 476 5.57 4.84 11.04
C LEU A 476 4.82 5.26 9.77
N VAL A 477 3.96 4.38 9.21
CA VAL A 477 3.12 4.69 8.04
C VAL A 477 2.12 5.79 8.39
N GLY A 478 1.57 5.77 9.61
CA GLY A 478 0.63 6.78 10.10
C GLY A 478 1.21 8.17 10.04
N SER A 479 2.44 8.35 10.53
CA SER A 479 3.14 9.63 10.47
C SER A 479 3.51 10.04 9.04
N VAL A 480 3.84 9.09 8.14
CA VAL A 480 4.07 9.42 6.72
C VAL A 480 2.81 9.97 6.08
N ILE A 481 1.70 9.24 6.19
CA ILE A 481 0.41 9.65 5.60
C ILE A 481 -0.08 10.95 6.24
N ASN A 482 0.04 11.10 7.56
CA ASN A 482 -0.36 12.33 8.26
C ASN A 482 0.47 13.54 7.81
N ARG A 483 1.79 13.39 7.61
CA ARG A 483 2.63 14.47 7.06
C ARG A 483 2.32 14.77 5.59
N ILE A 484 1.86 13.81 4.80
CA ILE A 484 1.41 14.07 3.41
C ILE A 484 0.09 14.88 3.41
N ILE A 485 -0.76 14.72 4.43
CA ILE A 485 -2.07 15.37 4.51
C ILE A 485 -2.02 16.72 5.23
N PHE A 486 -1.34 16.80 6.38
CA PHE A 486 -1.38 17.92 7.33
C PHE A 486 0.02 18.46 7.72
N SER A 487 1.10 17.97 7.11
CA SER A 487 2.50 18.21 7.52
C SER A 487 2.89 17.74 8.94
N GLU A 488 1.93 17.27 9.74
CA GLU A 488 2.09 16.83 11.14
C GLU A 488 2.40 15.35 11.34
N ARG A 489 3.06 14.99 12.46
CA ARG A 489 3.46 13.59 12.78
C ARG A 489 2.91 13.06 14.11
N PHE A 490 2.72 11.74 14.17
CA PHE A 490 2.48 11.05 15.44
C PHE A 490 3.81 10.82 16.17
N THR A 491 3.88 11.41 17.36
CA THR A 491 4.93 11.21 18.37
C THR A 491 4.42 10.26 19.46
N LYS A 492 5.28 9.86 20.40
CA LYS A 492 4.87 9.06 21.57
C LYS A 492 3.76 9.72 22.43
N LYS A 493 3.52 11.03 22.32
CA LYS A 493 2.49 11.75 23.10
C LYS A 493 1.09 11.70 22.47
N ASN A 494 0.99 11.68 21.15
CA ASN A 494 -0.26 11.61 20.37
C ASN A 494 -0.43 10.26 19.64
N SER A 495 0.50 9.32 19.78
CA SER A 495 0.35 7.96 19.25
C SER A 495 -0.83 7.19 19.85
N GLU A 496 -1.26 7.53 21.08
CA GLU A 496 -2.46 6.95 21.70
C GLU A 496 -3.72 7.33 20.92
N GLU A 497 -3.87 8.60 20.54
CA GLU A 497 -4.96 9.09 19.69
C GLU A 497 -4.97 8.45 18.30
N PHE A 498 -3.78 8.28 17.70
CA PHE A 498 -3.65 7.51 16.45
C PHE A 498 -4.14 6.06 16.61
N PHE A 499 -3.78 5.37 17.70
CA PHE A 499 -4.24 4.00 17.93
C PHE A 499 -5.75 3.93 18.22
N GLU A 500 -6.33 4.90 18.95
CA GLU A 500 -7.79 4.99 19.12
C GLU A 500 -8.51 5.15 17.77
N LEU A 501 -8.04 6.07 16.93
CA LEU A 501 -8.58 6.32 15.59
C LEU A 501 -8.46 5.06 14.71
N LYS A 502 -7.31 4.38 14.75
CA LYS A 502 -7.09 3.14 14.01
C LYS A 502 -7.99 2.01 14.52
N GLU A 503 -8.14 1.84 15.83
CA GLU A 503 -9.05 0.85 16.39
C GLU A 503 -10.51 1.10 16.01
N MET A 504 -10.95 2.37 15.94
CA MET A 504 -12.27 2.72 15.44
C MET A 504 -12.45 2.29 13.98
N VAL A 505 -11.44 2.54 13.13
CA VAL A 505 -11.41 2.08 11.73
C VAL A 505 -11.46 0.55 11.65
N ASP A 506 -10.65 -0.15 12.45
CA ASP A 506 -10.62 -1.62 12.46
C ASP A 506 -11.94 -2.22 12.91
N ARG A 507 -12.58 -1.65 13.94
CA ARG A 507 -13.91 -2.03 14.40
C ARG A 507 -14.97 -1.80 13.33
N GLN A 508 -14.91 -0.70 12.58
CA GLN A 508 -15.82 -0.46 11.45
C GLN A 508 -15.67 -1.55 10.39
N ILE A 509 -14.44 -1.78 9.88
CA ILE A 509 -14.16 -2.80 8.86
C ILE A 509 -14.64 -4.18 9.31
N MET A 510 -14.31 -4.60 10.54
CA MET A 510 -14.71 -5.92 11.07
C MET A 510 -16.22 -6.04 11.33
N SER A 511 -16.94 -4.92 11.48
CA SER A 511 -18.39 -4.91 11.65
C SER A 511 -19.17 -4.93 10.34
N MET A 512 -18.55 -4.59 9.21
CA MET A 512 -19.17 -4.65 7.89
C MET A 512 -19.15 -6.09 7.36
N THR A 513 -20.30 -6.76 7.39
CA THR A 513 -20.41 -8.07 6.74
C THR A 513 -20.51 -7.94 5.21
N ALA A 514 -20.27 -9.02 4.49
CA ALA A 514 -20.55 -9.09 3.05
C ALA A 514 -22.03 -8.76 2.73
N PHE A 515 -22.96 -9.05 3.66
CA PHE A 515 -24.36 -8.68 3.54
C PHE A 515 -24.55 -7.16 3.66
N ASP A 516 -23.97 -6.51 4.67
CA ASP A 516 -24.05 -5.05 4.86
C ASP A 516 -23.46 -4.29 3.65
N MET A 517 -22.39 -4.82 3.05
CA MET A 517 -21.85 -4.30 1.80
C MET A 517 -22.82 -4.46 0.61
N SER A 518 -23.60 -5.54 0.57
CA SER A 518 -24.56 -5.82 -0.52
C SER A 518 -25.89 -5.04 -0.42
N LEU A 519 -26.09 -4.24 0.63
CA LEU A 519 -27.30 -3.43 0.78
C LEU A 519 -27.30 -2.24 -0.19
N GLU A 520 -28.10 -2.37 -1.25
CA GLU A 520 -28.52 -1.22 -2.08
C GLU A 520 -29.47 -0.29 -1.29
N LYS A 521 -29.79 0.88 -1.87
CA LYS A 521 -30.79 1.79 -1.30
C LYS A 521 -32.14 1.06 -1.21
N TRP A 522 -32.60 0.84 0.02
CA TRP A 522 -33.96 0.38 0.29
C TRP A 522 -34.90 1.54 -0.01
N THR A 523 -35.70 1.40 -1.07
CA THR A 523 -36.84 2.28 -1.37
C THR A 523 -38.08 1.77 -0.65
#